data_AF-A0AAD3VPH7-F1
#
_entry.id   AF-A0AAD3VPH7-F1
#
_cell.length_a   1.000
_cell.length_b   1.000
_cell.length_c   1.000
_cell.angle_alpha   90.00
_cell.angle_beta   90.00
_cell.angle_gamma   90.00
#
_symmetry.space_group_name_H-M   'P 1'
#
loop_
_entity.id
_entity.type
_entity.pdbx_description
1 polymer ?
#
loop_
_entity_poly.entity_id
_entity_poly.type
_entity_poly.pdbx_seq_one_letter_code
_entity_poly.pdbx_strand_id
1 'polypeptide(L)'
;MAKAKCSIIVYGCSKNQLDAEEMAVRLRQAGFQVVPDPSSADIVIVHTCGFIQDAKKESIEGVLMACRMAEEGSGARVLVTGCLSQRYPDELAKEIPEISGVAGTAAPKDIVELVNAALSGERVEAVGVPGRGAPGGEGLRLQDVTGPWSYLRVSEGCRHRCTYCAIPGIRGPLASRPMEEVVAEARLLSSLGVRELNLIAEDLSDYGYDWDRGRHLPRLLAELAEIEEIMWIRLLYVRPDGVTPELAEAMAHPKIVPYIDLPIEHGSDKILRLMGRPGVQDIRRAVSLLRQNVPGLHLRTTVIAGFPGETEEDLKETIDFLREIGAHRVGVFAYSREEGTPAYLLPDVVPEELGKERAERVRRAGLALAKKHSRDMIGSTIPVLLTGPSTRKGYWVGRGPHQAPEVDGKTYVKVGDMNPAPGQIVNAKVTDAAVLDLFASV
;
A
#
# COMPACT_ATOMS: atom_id res chain seq x y z
N MET A 1 -10.85 -31.94 17.93
CA MET A 1 -10.73 -32.16 16.47
C MET A 1 -10.43 -30.81 15.85
N ALA A 2 -9.49 -30.71 14.91
CA ALA A 2 -9.28 -29.47 14.18
C ALA A 2 -10.57 -29.10 13.44
N LYS A 3 -10.94 -27.81 13.41
CA LYS A 3 -12.02 -27.35 12.53
C LYS A 3 -11.57 -27.49 11.06
N ALA A 4 -12.45 -27.11 10.15
CA ALA A 4 -12.20 -27.05 8.71
C ALA A 4 -10.89 -26.32 8.34
N LYS A 5 -10.36 -26.64 7.16
CA LYS A 5 -9.23 -25.98 6.52
C LYS A 5 -9.70 -24.76 5.74
N CYS A 6 -9.01 -23.65 5.92
CA CYS A 6 -9.29 -22.39 5.21
C CYS A 6 -8.07 -21.99 4.38
N SER A 7 -8.28 -21.51 3.16
CA SER A 7 -7.25 -20.82 2.39
C SER A 7 -7.68 -19.37 2.14
N ILE A 8 -6.73 -18.44 2.15
CA ILE A 8 -6.99 -17.02 1.87
C ILE A 8 -6.14 -16.63 0.65
N ILE A 9 -6.81 -16.19 -0.42
CA ILE A 9 -6.19 -15.62 -1.61
C ILE A 9 -6.38 -14.12 -1.55
N VAL A 10 -5.30 -13.36 -1.67
CA VAL A 10 -5.32 -11.90 -1.51
C VAL A 10 -4.96 -11.22 -2.81
N TYR A 11 -5.79 -10.27 -3.22
CA TYR A 11 -5.55 -9.38 -4.35
C TYR A 11 -5.51 -7.92 -3.88
N GLY A 12 -4.81 -7.07 -4.64
CA GLY A 12 -4.78 -5.63 -4.40
C GLY A 12 -3.54 -5.13 -3.69
N CYS A 13 -3.72 -4.44 -2.57
CA CYS A 13 -2.67 -3.63 -1.94
C CYS A 13 -2.25 -4.12 -0.55
N SER A 14 -1.22 -3.50 0.02
CA SER A 14 -0.71 -3.79 1.37
C SER A 14 -1.77 -3.74 2.48
N LYS A 15 -2.82 -2.93 2.31
CA LYS A 15 -3.96 -2.88 3.25
C LYS A 15 -4.80 -4.16 3.21
N ASN A 16 -5.02 -4.71 2.02
CA ASN A 16 -5.69 -6.00 1.85
C ASN A 16 -4.83 -7.14 2.42
N GLN A 17 -3.51 -7.04 2.33
CA GLN A 17 -2.60 -8.01 2.95
C GLN A 17 -2.74 -8.02 4.48
N LEU A 18 -2.79 -6.85 5.12
CA LEU A 18 -3.02 -6.77 6.57
C LEU A 18 -4.39 -7.28 6.99
N ASP A 19 -5.44 -6.98 6.22
CA ASP A 19 -6.78 -7.54 6.45
C ASP A 19 -6.75 -9.08 6.40
N ALA A 20 -5.98 -9.66 5.47
CA ALA A 20 -5.80 -11.11 5.36
C ALA A 20 -4.98 -11.73 6.49
N GLU A 21 -3.95 -11.04 6.97
CA GLU A 21 -3.21 -11.44 8.18
C GLU A 21 -4.14 -11.50 9.39
N GLU A 22 -4.96 -10.46 9.59
CA GLU A 22 -5.95 -10.43 10.67
C GLU A 22 -6.95 -11.58 10.56
N MET A 23 -7.50 -11.81 9.36
CA MET A 23 -8.40 -12.93 9.10
C MET A 23 -7.76 -14.27 9.45
N ALA A 24 -6.52 -14.50 9.01
CA ALA A 24 -5.79 -15.73 9.27
C ALA A 24 -5.56 -15.96 10.77
N VAL A 25 -5.21 -14.91 11.53
CA VAL A 25 -5.00 -15.01 12.98
C VAL A 25 -6.31 -15.36 13.69
N ARG A 26 -7.41 -14.66 13.38
CA ARG A 26 -8.73 -14.94 13.99
C ARG A 26 -9.21 -16.36 13.70
N LEU A 27 -9.02 -16.83 12.46
CA LEU A 27 -9.35 -18.21 12.07
C LEU A 27 -8.52 -19.24 12.84
N ARG A 28 -7.19 -19.04 12.96
CA ARG A 28 -6.31 -19.91 13.76
C ARG A 28 -6.74 -19.95 15.23
N GLN A 29 -7.02 -18.79 15.83
CA GLN A 29 -7.49 -18.69 17.22
C GLN A 29 -8.84 -19.40 17.43
N ALA A 30 -9.71 -19.39 16.42
CA ALA A 30 -10.99 -20.10 16.43
C ALA A 30 -10.87 -21.61 16.13
N GLY A 31 -9.66 -22.13 15.93
CA GLY A 31 -9.35 -23.56 15.74
C GLY A 31 -9.36 -24.05 14.29
N PHE A 32 -9.45 -23.16 13.30
CA PHE A 32 -9.33 -23.50 11.88
C PHE A 32 -7.86 -23.70 11.48
N GLN A 33 -7.63 -24.56 10.48
CA GLN A 33 -6.30 -24.74 9.90
C GLN A 33 -6.17 -23.85 8.66
N VAL A 34 -5.41 -22.76 8.76
CA VAL A 34 -5.12 -21.91 7.59
C VAL A 34 -4.02 -22.54 6.74
N VAL A 35 -4.35 -22.92 5.51
CA VAL A 35 -3.47 -23.62 4.56
C VAL A 35 -3.13 -22.73 3.36
N PRO A 36 -1.87 -22.79 2.85
CA PRO A 36 -1.47 -21.96 1.71
C PRO A 36 -2.04 -22.46 0.38
N ASP A 37 -2.30 -23.76 0.25
CA ASP A 37 -2.83 -24.37 -0.97
C ASP A 37 -4.37 -24.39 -0.95
N PRO A 38 -5.04 -23.61 -1.82
CA PRO A 38 -6.51 -23.57 -1.87
C PRO A 38 -7.15 -24.90 -2.23
N SER A 39 -6.46 -25.78 -2.96
CA SER A 39 -7.02 -27.07 -3.39
C SER A 39 -7.24 -28.05 -2.23
N SER A 40 -6.58 -27.80 -1.08
CA SER A 40 -6.68 -28.62 0.13
C SER A 40 -7.65 -28.07 1.17
N ALA A 41 -8.31 -26.93 0.88
CA ALA A 41 -9.18 -26.23 1.81
C ALA A 41 -10.63 -26.71 1.70
N ASP A 42 -11.37 -26.60 2.81
CA ASP A 42 -12.83 -26.77 2.86
C ASP A 42 -13.55 -25.45 2.50
N ILE A 43 -12.86 -24.32 2.65
CA ILE A 43 -13.30 -22.99 2.24
C ILE A 43 -12.13 -22.15 1.74
N VAL A 44 -12.34 -21.48 0.61
CA VAL A 44 -11.43 -20.49 0.03
C VAL A 44 -12.03 -19.10 0.21
N ILE A 45 -11.29 -18.22 0.88
CA ILE A 45 -11.62 -16.82 1.08
C ILE A 45 -10.85 -16.01 0.03
N VAL A 46 -11.55 -15.36 -0.87
CA VAL A 46 -10.94 -14.49 -1.89
C VAL A 46 -11.09 -13.04 -1.44
N HIS A 47 -10.02 -12.43 -0.96
CA HIS A 47 -9.99 -11.03 -0.53
C HIS A 47 -9.59 -10.12 -1.69
N THR A 48 -10.54 -9.33 -2.17
CA THR A 48 -10.51 -8.69 -3.50
C THR A 48 -10.17 -7.20 -3.45
N CYS A 49 -9.66 -6.70 -4.57
CA CYS A 49 -9.48 -5.27 -4.82
C CYS A 49 -10.64 -4.71 -5.66
N GLY A 50 -11.20 -3.59 -5.23
CA GLY A 50 -12.29 -2.88 -5.92
C GLY A 50 -11.85 -1.54 -6.52
N PHE A 51 -10.54 -1.26 -6.50
CA PHE A 51 -9.95 0.01 -6.87
C PHE A 51 -9.15 -0.19 -8.17
N ILE A 52 -9.38 0.66 -9.19
CA ILE A 52 -8.87 0.60 -10.58
C ILE A 52 -9.32 -0.63 -11.40
N GLN A 53 -9.58 -0.43 -12.70
CA GLN A 53 -10.14 -1.48 -13.58
C GLN A 53 -9.29 -2.75 -13.65
N ASP A 54 -7.97 -2.64 -13.75
CA ASP A 54 -7.10 -3.82 -13.88
C ASP A 54 -7.11 -4.70 -12.62
N ALA A 55 -7.10 -4.10 -11.43
CA ALA A 55 -7.18 -4.87 -10.18
C ALA A 55 -8.57 -5.47 -9.94
N LYS A 56 -9.65 -4.82 -10.45
CA LYS A 56 -11.00 -5.41 -10.46
C LYS A 56 -11.03 -6.66 -11.34
N LYS A 57 -10.47 -6.60 -12.56
CA LYS A 57 -10.37 -7.75 -13.47
C LYS A 57 -9.59 -8.90 -12.85
N GLU A 58 -8.40 -8.61 -12.32
CA GLU A 58 -7.57 -9.61 -11.63
C GLU A 58 -8.32 -10.27 -10.47
N SER A 59 -9.05 -9.49 -9.68
CA SER A 59 -9.85 -10.01 -8.57
C SER A 59 -10.98 -10.93 -9.04
N ILE A 60 -11.70 -10.55 -10.12
CA ILE A 60 -12.78 -11.36 -10.70
C ILE A 60 -12.22 -12.68 -11.27
N GLU A 61 -11.11 -12.62 -12.01
CA GLU A 61 -10.43 -13.81 -12.52
C GLU A 61 -10.01 -14.76 -11.39
N GLY A 62 -9.52 -14.20 -10.28
CA GLY A 62 -9.20 -14.93 -9.07
C GLY A 62 -10.39 -15.62 -8.41
N VAL A 63 -11.54 -14.91 -8.30
CA VAL A 63 -12.79 -15.51 -7.82
C VAL A 63 -13.21 -16.68 -8.71
N LEU A 64 -13.25 -16.48 -10.02
CA LEU A 64 -13.64 -17.52 -10.97
C LEU A 64 -12.69 -18.71 -10.94
N MET A 65 -11.38 -18.48 -10.74
CA MET A 65 -10.40 -19.55 -10.55
C MET A 65 -10.68 -20.35 -9.27
N ALA A 66 -10.97 -19.68 -8.16
CA ALA A 66 -11.31 -20.35 -6.91
C ALA A 66 -12.59 -21.20 -7.04
N CYS A 67 -13.62 -20.70 -7.74
CA CYS A 67 -14.84 -21.46 -8.03
C CYS A 67 -14.53 -22.72 -8.85
N ARG A 68 -13.77 -22.60 -9.96
CA ARG A 68 -13.38 -23.77 -10.78
C ARG A 68 -12.61 -24.81 -9.97
N MET A 69 -11.65 -24.37 -9.14
CA MET A 69 -10.89 -25.27 -8.27
C MET A 69 -11.78 -25.98 -7.24
N ALA A 70 -12.79 -25.29 -6.71
CA ALA A 70 -13.76 -25.88 -5.80
C ALA A 70 -14.62 -26.94 -6.50
N GLU A 71 -15.07 -26.68 -7.73
CA GLU A 71 -15.87 -27.61 -8.54
C GLU A 71 -15.08 -28.85 -8.98
N GLU A 72 -13.84 -28.66 -9.44
CA GLU A 72 -12.97 -29.75 -9.92
C GLU A 72 -12.32 -30.56 -8.78
N GLY A 73 -12.27 -29.97 -7.57
CA GLY A 73 -11.50 -30.48 -6.43
C GLY A 73 -12.35 -30.88 -5.22
N SER A 74 -12.08 -30.24 -4.08
CA SER A 74 -12.60 -30.64 -2.75
C SER A 74 -14.07 -30.31 -2.50
N GLY A 75 -14.76 -29.62 -3.42
CA GLY A 75 -16.08 -29.04 -3.15
C GLY A 75 -16.02 -27.87 -2.16
N ALA A 76 -14.88 -27.16 -2.10
CA ALA A 76 -14.67 -26.06 -1.17
C ALA A 76 -15.74 -24.97 -1.33
N ARG A 77 -16.14 -24.37 -0.21
CA ARG A 77 -16.94 -23.13 -0.24
C ARG A 77 -16.06 -21.97 -0.73
N VAL A 78 -16.65 -20.99 -1.43
CA VAL A 78 -15.93 -19.80 -1.89
C VAL A 78 -16.58 -18.56 -1.28
N LEU A 79 -15.88 -17.88 -0.37
CA LEU A 79 -16.35 -16.64 0.24
C LEU A 79 -15.58 -15.46 -0.35
N VAL A 80 -16.29 -14.50 -0.96
CA VAL A 80 -15.67 -13.32 -1.56
C VAL A 80 -15.75 -12.15 -0.58
N THR A 81 -14.61 -11.52 -0.32
CA THR A 81 -14.51 -10.40 0.62
C THR A 81 -13.64 -9.26 0.07
N GLY A 82 -13.60 -8.11 0.74
CA GLY A 82 -12.75 -6.97 0.40
C GLY A 82 -13.43 -5.83 -0.35
N CYS A 83 -12.64 -5.07 -1.10
CA CYS A 83 -13.10 -3.82 -1.70
C CYS A 83 -14.03 -4.02 -2.89
N LEU A 84 -13.88 -5.09 -3.67
CA LEU A 84 -14.75 -5.36 -4.81
C LEU A 84 -16.15 -5.76 -4.33
N SER A 85 -16.22 -6.68 -3.36
CA SER A 85 -17.48 -7.15 -2.76
C SER A 85 -18.21 -6.06 -1.97
N GLN A 86 -17.49 -5.12 -1.36
CA GLN A 86 -18.11 -3.96 -0.73
C GLN A 86 -18.80 -3.03 -1.74
N ARG A 87 -18.31 -2.98 -2.99
CA ARG A 87 -18.77 -2.04 -4.01
C ARG A 87 -19.77 -2.63 -4.98
N TYR A 88 -19.62 -3.90 -5.33
CA TYR A 88 -20.44 -4.61 -6.30
C TYR A 88 -20.97 -5.94 -5.72
N PRO A 89 -21.64 -5.91 -4.54
CA PRO A 89 -22.12 -7.15 -3.90
C PRO A 89 -23.16 -7.87 -4.75
N ASP A 90 -24.11 -7.11 -5.31
CA ASP A 90 -25.23 -7.65 -6.07
C ASP A 90 -24.76 -8.24 -7.40
N GLU A 91 -23.86 -7.56 -8.10
CA GLU A 91 -23.28 -8.06 -9.35
C GLU A 91 -22.46 -9.32 -9.13
N LEU A 92 -21.62 -9.39 -8.08
CA LEU A 92 -20.88 -10.61 -7.77
C LEU A 92 -21.80 -11.77 -7.42
N ALA A 93 -22.82 -11.53 -6.59
CA ALA A 93 -23.77 -12.56 -6.19
C ALA A 93 -24.63 -13.05 -7.38
N LYS A 94 -24.94 -12.17 -8.32
CA LYS A 94 -25.76 -12.50 -9.50
C LYS A 94 -24.97 -13.17 -10.62
N GLU A 95 -23.79 -12.64 -10.95
CA GLU A 95 -23.02 -13.08 -12.12
C GLU A 95 -22.09 -14.26 -11.79
N ILE A 96 -21.82 -14.54 -10.50
CA ILE A 96 -21.04 -15.70 -10.03
C ILE A 96 -21.86 -16.47 -8.97
N PRO A 97 -22.95 -17.17 -9.35
CA PRO A 97 -23.84 -17.83 -8.40
C PRO A 97 -23.15 -18.93 -7.56
N GLU A 98 -22.02 -19.45 -8.03
CA GLU A 98 -21.20 -20.51 -7.40
C GLU A 98 -20.58 -20.07 -6.07
N ILE A 99 -20.43 -18.76 -5.83
CA ILE A 99 -19.89 -18.27 -4.56
C ILE A 99 -20.85 -18.59 -3.42
N SER A 100 -20.28 -18.94 -2.28
CA SER A 100 -21.00 -19.18 -1.02
C SER A 100 -21.43 -17.89 -0.33
N GLY A 101 -20.95 -16.74 -0.80
CA GLY A 101 -21.45 -15.44 -0.40
C GLY A 101 -20.46 -14.29 -0.57
N VAL A 102 -20.92 -13.10 -0.22
CA VAL A 102 -20.18 -11.85 -0.29
C VAL A 102 -20.11 -11.17 1.08
N ALA A 103 -18.94 -10.66 1.43
CA ALA A 103 -18.71 -9.87 2.64
C ALA A 103 -17.96 -8.57 2.31
N GLY A 104 -18.27 -7.49 3.02
CA GLY A 104 -17.69 -6.17 2.76
C GLY A 104 -16.27 -6.00 3.34
N THR A 105 -15.82 -4.75 3.45
CA THR A 105 -14.49 -4.42 4.01
C THR A 105 -14.38 -4.67 5.52
N ALA A 106 -15.51 -4.80 6.23
CA ALA A 106 -15.55 -5.14 7.65
C ALA A 106 -15.36 -6.64 7.95
N ALA A 107 -15.36 -7.50 6.91
CA ALA A 107 -15.28 -8.94 7.05
C ALA A 107 -14.13 -9.46 7.92
N PRO A 108 -12.93 -8.83 8.00
CA PRO A 108 -11.87 -9.33 8.86
C PRO A 108 -12.29 -9.56 10.31
N LYS A 109 -13.17 -8.71 10.86
CA LYS A 109 -13.65 -8.85 12.25
C LYS A 109 -14.56 -10.05 12.45
N ASP A 110 -15.47 -10.25 11.51
CA ASP A 110 -16.54 -11.23 11.60
C ASP A 110 -16.18 -12.54 10.89
N ILE A 111 -14.95 -12.68 10.40
CA ILE A 111 -14.55 -13.75 9.48
C ILE A 111 -14.85 -15.15 10.00
N VAL A 112 -14.74 -15.37 11.31
CA VAL A 112 -15.04 -16.65 11.94
C VAL A 112 -16.52 -17.00 11.79
N GLU A 113 -17.41 -16.03 12.01
CA GLU A 113 -18.85 -16.21 11.86
C GLU A 113 -19.22 -16.43 10.38
N LEU A 114 -18.68 -15.60 9.49
CA LEU A 114 -18.90 -15.69 8.05
C LEU A 114 -18.45 -17.04 7.47
N VAL A 115 -17.29 -17.54 7.90
CA VAL A 115 -16.77 -18.85 7.48
C VAL A 115 -17.66 -19.98 8.00
N ASN A 116 -18.10 -19.94 9.26
CA ASN A 116 -19.00 -20.97 9.80
C ASN A 116 -20.35 -20.98 9.05
N ALA A 117 -20.92 -19.80 8.75
CA ALA A 117 -22.15 -19.67 7.98
C ALA A 117 -22.00 -20.29 6.59
N ALA A 118 -20.95 -19.91 5.85
CA ALA A 118 -20.67 -20.47 4.52
C ALA A 118 -20.46 -22.00 4.55
N LEU A 119 -19.73 -22.53 5.54
CA LEU A 119 -19.52 -23.97 5.72
C LEU A 119 -20.82 -24.72 6.07
N SER A 120 -21.77 -24.07 6.76
CA SER A 120 -23.08 -24.65 7.06
C SER A 120 -24.02 -24.71 5.84
N GLY A 121 -23.62 -24.11 4.72
CA GLY A 121 -24.40 -24.03 3.49
C GLY A 121 -25.31 -22.81 3.40
N GLU A 122 -25.21 -21.88 4.34
CA GLU A 122 -25.84 -20.58 4.24
C GLU A 122 -25.16 -19.71 3.18
N ARG A 123 -25.95 -18.94 2.43
CA ARG A 123 -25.43 -17.92 1.51
C ARG A 123 -25.13 -16.65 2.29
N VAL A 124 -23.86 -16.32 2.43
CA VAL A 124 -23.42 -15.16 3.21
C VAL A 124 -23.70 -13.86 2.44
N GLU A 125 -24.41 -12.93 3.06
CA GLU A 125 -24.64 -11.57 2.56
C GLU A 125 -24.29 -10.56 3.67
N ALA A 126 -23.00 -10.26 3.81
CA ALA A 126 -22.46 -9.46 4.91
C ALA A 126 -21.78 -8.19 4.40
N VAL A 127 -22.52 -7.37 3.66
CA VAL A 127 -22.03 -6.08 3.16
C VAL A 127 -22.63 -4.95 3.98
N GLY A 128 -21.82 -4.42 4.90
CA GLY A 128 -22.21 -3.33 5.79
C GLY A 128 -21.93 -1.94 5.21
N VAL A 129 -22.22 -0.92 6.02
CA VAL A 129 -21.84 0.46 5.72
C VAL A 129 -20.30 0.58 5.73
N PRO A 130 -19.68 1.19 4.70
CA PRO A 130 -18.25 1.46 4.67
C PRO A 130 -17.74 2.14 5.96
N GLY A 131 -16.61 1.68 6.49
CA GLY A 131 -15.98 2.24 7.69
C GLY A 131 -16.64 1.87 9.03
N ARG A 132 -17.65 0.99 9.03
CA ARG A 132 -18.30 0.52 10.27
C ARG A 132 -17.47 -0.54 11.01
N GLY A 133 -16.48 -1.14 10.35
CA GLY A 133 -15.42 -1.87 11.02
C GLY A 133 -14.37 -0.87 11.50
N ALA A 134 -14.28 -0.61 12.82
CA ALA A 134 -13.15 0.16 13.36
C ALA A 134 -11.83 -0.41 12.80
N PRO A 135 -10.83 0.41 12.48
CA PRO A 135 -9.60 -0.05 11.83
C PRO A 135 -9.04 -1.27 12.59
N GLY A 136 -8.75 -2.36 11.87
CA GLY A 136 -8.13 -3.54 12.45
C GLY A 136 -6.92 -3.14 13.27
N GLY A 137 -6.87 -3.57 14.53
CA GLY A 137 -5.95 -2.99 15.51
C GLY A 137 -5.71 -3.80 16.79
N GLU A 138 -6.29 -5.00 16.90
CA GLU A 138 -6.10 -5.90 18.05
C GLU A 138 -4.67 -6.51 18.14
N GLY A 139 -3.68 -5.95 17.43
CA GLY A 139 -2.32 -6.50 17.38
C GLY A 139 -2.26 -7.90 16.78
N LEU A 140 -3.28 -8.30 16.01
CA LEU A 140 -3.38 -9.63 15.42
C LEU A 140 -2.47 -9.75 14.22
N ARG A 141 -1.22 -10.13 14.48
CA ARG A 141 -0.21 -10.41 13.47
C ARG A 141 0.07 -11.90 13.41
N LEU A 142 0.31 -12.41 12.20
CA LEU A 142 0.81 -13.76 12.05
C LEU A 142 2.14 -13.85 12.81
N GLN A 143 2.25 -14.76 13.77
CA GLN A 143 3.50 -14.95 14.52
C GLN A 143 4.66 -15.40 13.61
N ASP A 144 4.33 -15.87 12.41
CA ASP A 144 5.25 -16.25 11.36
C ASP A 144 5.66 -15.06 10.47
N VAL A 145 5.62 -13.80 10.94
CA VAL A 145 6.23 -12.69 10.17
C VAL A 145 7.72 -13.01 9.97
N THR A 146 8.07 -13.52 8.79
CA THR A 146 9.41 -14.06 8.51
C THR A 146 10.40 -13.01 7.99
N GLY A 147 10.06 -11.71 8.04
CA GLY A 147 10.78 -10.64 7.37
C GLY A 147 11.25 -9.54 8.32
N PRO A 148 12.37 -8.86 8.03
CA PRO A 148 12.89 -7.80 8.88
C PRO A 148 12.15 -6.46 8.73
N TRP A 149 11.00 -6.45 8.08
CA TRP A 149 10.19 -5.27 7.85
C TRP A 149 8.72 -5.65 7.86
N SER A 150 7.87 -4.68 8.17
CA SER A 150 6.42 -4.87 8.15
C SER A 150 5.71 -3.60 7.76
N TYR A 151 4.53 -3.73 7.15
CA TYR A 151 3.56 -2.64 7.14
C TYR A 151 2.93 -2.46 8.53
N LEU A 152 2.57 -1.22 8.85
CA LEU A 152 1.82 -0.87 10.06
C LEU A 152 0.71 0.12 9.66
N ARG A 153 -0.53 -0.36 9.62
CA ARG A 153 -1.70 0.49 9.30
C ARG A 153 -2.03 1.35 10.50
N VAL A 154 -2.08 2.67 10.34
CA VAL A 154 -2.37 3.60 11.45
C VAL A 154 -3.80 4.12 11.40
N SER A 155 -4.43 4.15 10.24
CA SER A 155 -5.83 4.54 10.06
C SER A 155 -6.44 3.80 8.87
N GLU A 156 -7.76 3.85 8.78
CA GLU A 156 -8.53 3.36 7.65
C GLU A 156 -9.49 4.44 7.14
N GLY A 157 -9.82 4.39 5.86
CA GLY A 157 -10.72 5.34 5.22
C GLY A 157 -10.08 6.71 5.03
N CYS A 158 -10.82 7.63 4.42
CA CYS A 158 -10.27 8.92 4.03
C CYS A 158 -11.34 10.01 4.11
N ARG A 159 -10.98 11.18 4.67
CA ARG A 159 -11.89 12.34 4.72
C ARG A 159 -11.87 13.19 3.45
N HIS A 160 -10.88 12.98 2.58
CA HIS A 160 -10.72 13.76 1.36
C HIS A 160 -11.75 13.37 0.31
N ARG A 161 -12.14 14.34 -0.51
CA ARG A 161 -13.13 14.17 -1.58
C ARG A 161 -12.48 14.34 -2.96
N CYS A 162 -11.37 13.63 -3.18
CA CYS A 162 -10.73 13.61 -4.49
C CYS A 162 -11.72 13.06 -5.52
N THR A 163 -11.91 13.77 -6.63
CA THR A 163 -13.03 13.51 -7.54
C THR A 163 -12.90 12.17 -8.27
N TYR A 164 -11.69 11.62 -8.40
CA TYR A 164 -11.43 10.30 -8.98
C TYR A 164 -11.49 9.14 -7.98
N CYS A 165 -11.54 9.41 -6.67
CA CYS A 165 -11.29 8.40 -5.66
C CYS A 165 -12.59 7.78 -5.14
N ALA A 166 -12.74 6.47 -5.28
CA ALA A 166 -13.89 5.72 -4.75
C ALA A 166 -13.74 5.30 -3.28
N ILE A 167 -12.55 5.46 -2.69
CA ILE A 167 -12.21 4.95 -1.35
C ILE A 167 -13.19 5.38 -0.25
N PRO A 168 -13.66 6.66 -0.16
CA PRO A 168 -14.62 7.03 0.88
C PRO A 168 -15.92 6.23 0.82
N GLY A 169 -16.33 5.77 -0.35
CA GLY A 169 -17.50 4.90 -0.54
C GLY A 169 -17.23 3.41 -0.34
N ILE A 170 -15.97 2.99 -0.16
CA ILE A 170 -15.57 1.59 0.01
C ILE A 170 -15.05 1.33 1.43
N ARG A 171 -14.13 2.16 1.90
CA ARG A 171 -13.47 2.04 3.21
C ARG A 171 -14.05 3.02 4.25
N GLY A 172 -14.91 3.94 3.83
CA GLY A 172 -15.60 4.88 4.73
C GLY A 172 -14.80 6.15 5.05
N PRO A 173 -15.28 6.95 6.02
CA PRO A 173 -14.58 8.14 6.48
C PRO A 173 -13.27 7.77 7.18
N LEU A 174 -12.40 8.75 7.40
CA LEU A 174 -11.20 8.56 8.20
C LEU A 174 -11.56 8.04 9.60
N ALA A 175 -10.94 6.94 9.98
CA ALA A 175 -10.96 6.37 11.31
C ALA A 175 -9.51 6.03 11.73
N SER A 176 -8.95 6.81 12.65
CA SER A 176 -7.60 6.60 13.15
C SER A 176 -7.58 5.61 14.31
N ARG A 177 -6.59 4.70 14.31
CA ARG A 177 -6.37 3.76 15.42
C ARG A 177 -5.80 4.49 16.63
N PRO A 178 -6.25 4.18 17.86
CA PRO A 178 -5.64 4.70 19.08
C PRO A 178 -4.12 4.53 19.06
N MET A 179 -3.40 5.57 19.47
CA MET A 179 -1.94 5.60 19.40
C MET A 179 -1.31 4.47 20.21
N GLU A 180 -1.91 4.16 21.35
CA GLU A 180 -1.47 3.10 22.26
C GLU A 180 -1.53 1.73 21.57
N GLU A 181 -2.55 1.47 20.76
CA GLU A 181 -2.69 0.22 19.99
C GLU A 181 -1.66 0.14 18.86
N VAL A 182 -1.41 1.25 18.15
CA VAL A 182 -0.41 1.30 17.09
C VAL A 182 0.99 1.05 17.65
N VAL A 183 1.33 1.68 18.77
CA VAL A 183 2.61 1.49 19.46
C VAL A 183 2.72 0.07 20.02
N ALA A 184 1.65 -0.50 20.60
CA ALA A 184 1.64 -1.88 21.08
C ALA A 184 1.90 -2.88 19.94
N GLU A 185 1.27 -2.71 18.77
CA GLU A 185 1.54 -3.53 17.60
C GLU A 185 2.97 -3.37 17.10
N ALA A 186 3.50 -2.14 17.07
CA ALA A 186 4.89 -1.90 16.68
C ALA A 186 5.89 -2.61 17.61
N ARG A 187 5.61 -2.65 18.92
CA ARG A 187 6.42 -3.41 19.91
C ARG A 187 6.31 -4.92 19.69
N LEU A 188 5.11 -5.43 19.39
CA LEU A 188 4.93 -6.83 19.03
C LEU A 188 5.75 -7.18 17.77
N LEU A 189 5.67 -6.36 16.72
CA LEU A 189 6.45 -6.56 15.49
C LEU A 189 7.96 -6.53 15.74
N SER A 190 8.43 -5.58 16.55
CA SER A 190 9.83 -5.53 16.99
C SER A 190 10.26 -6.86 17.63
N SER A 191 9.44 -7.41 18.54
CA SER A 191 9.71 -8.69 19.21
C SER A 191 9.75 -9.89 18.26
N LEU A 192 9.09 -9.78 17.10
CA LEU A 192 9.11 -10.78 16.02
C LEU A 192 10.29 -10.60 15.05
N GLY A 193 11.22 -9.67 15.33
CA GLY A 193 12.41 -9.46 14.50
C GLY A 193 12.27 -8.39 13.42
N VAL A 194 11.14 -7.67 13.39
CA VAL A 194 10.98 -6.52 12.49
C VAL A 194 11.94 -5.40 12.90
N ARG A 195 12.56 -4.77 11.90
CA ARG A 195 13.51 -3.65 12.03
C ARG A 195 13.05 -2.41 11.26
N GLU A 196 12.23 -2.57 10.22
CA GLU A 196 11.64 -1.47 9.47
C GLU A 196 10.10 -1.50 9.54
N LEU A 197 9.51 -0.39 9.99
CA LEU A 197 8.06 -0.15 9.93
C LEU A 197 7.73 0.71 8.71
N ASN A 198 6.77 0.27 7.91
CA ASN A 198 6.25 1.02 6.77
C ASN A 198 4.83 1.47 7.11
N LEU A 199 4.68 2.72 7.52
CA LEU A 199 3.39 3.26 7.94
C LEU A 199 2.49 3.45 6.74
N ILE A 200 1.28 2.91 6.83
CA ILE A 200 0.29 2.98 5.76
C ILE A 200 -1.06 3.49 6.27
N ALA A 201 -1.75 4.18 5.37
CA ALA A 201 -3.11 4.67 5.49
C ALA A 201 -3.61 4.97 4.06
N GLU A 202 -4.86 5.40 3.90
CA GLU A 202 -5.34 6.06 2.68
C GLU A 202 -4.73 7.46 2.52
N ASP A 203 -4.63 8.20 3.62
CA ASP A 203 -3.83 9.41 3.77
C ASP A 203 -3.18 9.41 5.15
N LEU A 204 -1.87 9.22 5.20
CA LEU A 204 -1.12 9.13 6.45
C LEU A 204 -1.06 10.48 7.17
N SER A 205 -1.11 11.58 6.43
CA SER A 205 -0.91 12.94 6.96
C SER A 205 -2.02 13.41 7.91
N ASP A 206 -3.20 12.79 7.82
CA ASP A 206 -4.36 13.13 8.63
C ASP A 206 -4.55 12.18 9.83
N TYR A 207 -3.56 11.35 10.18
CA TYR A 207 -3.66 10.50 11.37
C TYR A 207 -4.01 11.32 12.63
N GLY A 208 -5.09 10.93 13.30
CA GLY A 208 -5.66 11.56 14.49
C GLY A 208 -6.60 12.75 14.22
N TYR A 209 -6.82 13.14 12.97
CA TYR A 209 -7.69 14.28 12.62
C TYR A 209 -9.15 14.06 13.01
N ASP A 210 -9.61 12.81 13.01
CA ASP A 210 -10.95 12.42 13.45
C ASP A 210 -11.15 12.50 14.97
N TRP A 211 -10.10 12.64 15.78
CA TRP A 211 -10.21 12.78 17.24
C TRP A 211 -10.51 14.23 17.65
N ASP A 212 -9.72 15.17 17.15
CA ASP A 212 -9.73 16.56 17.60
C ASP A 212 -9.45 17.58 16.49
N ARG A 213 -9.43 17.14 15.22
CA ARG A 213 -9.03 17.93 14.03
C ARG A 213 -7.54 18.35 14.03
N GLY A 214 -6.73 17.80 14.92
CA GLY A 214 -5.28 17.91 14.92
C GLY A 214 -4.61 16.85 14.01
N ARG A 215 -3.32 17.02 13.73
CA ARG A 215 -2.52 16.00 13.02
C ARG A 215 -1.51 15.42 14.00
N HIS A 216 -1.72 14.17 14.38
CA HIS A 216 -0.96 13.49 15.44
C HIS A 216 0.14 12.58 14.88
N LEU A 217 0.34 12.54 13.57
CA LEU A 217 1.43 11.79 12.94
C LEU A 217 2.81 12.14 13.55
N PRO A 218 3.21 13.42 13.73
CA PRO A 218 4.50 13.75 14.33
C PRO A 218 4.69 13.12 15.72
N ARG A 219 3.64 13.13 16.54
CA ARG A 219 3.66 12.50 17.87
C ARG A 219 3.77 10.98 17.78
N LEU A 220 3.04 10.34 16.87
CA LEU A 220 3.16 8.90 16.63
C LEU A 220 4.59 8.53 16.21
N LEU A 221 5.21 9.31 15.33
CA LEU A 221 6.59 9.07 14.89
C LEU A 221 7.58 9.13 16.06
N ALA A 222 7.40 10.08 16.99
CA ALA A 222 8.20 10.15 18.21
C ALA A 222 8.03 8.88 19.07
N GLU A 223 6.80 8.47 19.36
CA GLU A 223 6.53 7.25 20.15
C GLU A 223 7.09 5.97 19.51
N LEU A 224 6.99 5.85 18.19
CA LEU A 224 7.54 4.70 17.46
C LEU A 224 9.08 4.71 17.44
N ALA A 225 9.70 5.89 17.41
CA ALA A 225 11.15 6.03 17.43
C ALA A 225 11.78 5.56 18.76
N GLU A 226 11.04 5.62 19.86
CA GLU A 226 11.47 5.11 21.18
C GLU A 226 11.59 3.58 21.23
N ILE A 227 11.08 2.84 20.24
CA ILE A 227 11.23 1.37 20.18
C ILE A 227 12.64 1.04 19.69
N GLU A 228 13.51 0.57 20.60
CA GLU A 228 14.95 0.40 20.37
C GLU A 228 15.27 -0.42 19.12
N GLU A 229 14.63 -1.58 18.94
CA GLU A 229 14.94 -2.50 17.85
C GLU A 229 14.38 -2.04 16.49
N ILE A 230 13.45 -1.09 16.47
CA ILE A 230 13.01 -0.47 15.23
C ILE A 230 14.08 0.50 14.78
N MET A 231 14.68 0.18 13.64
CA MET A 231 15.77 0.94 13.05
C MET A 231 15.26 1.97 12.05
N TRP A 232 14.23 1.62 11.27
CA TRP A 232 13.67 2.45 10.21
C TRP A 232 12.15 2.56 10.31
N ILE A 233 11.64 3.77 10.10
CA ILE A 233 10.22 4.09 10.01
C ILE A 233 10.03 4.87 8.70
N ARG A 234 9.16 4.37 7.83
CA ARG A 234 8.90 4.92 6.50
C ARG A 234 7.47 5.42 6.38
N LEU A 235 7.30 6.60 5.80
CA LEU A 235 6.00 7.21 5.58
C LEU A 235 5.54 6.98 4.15
N LEU A 236 4.39 6.31 3.99
CA LEU A 236 3.74 6.08 2.71
C LEU A 236 2.40 6.82 2.64
N TYR A 237 2.01 7.25 1.43
CA TYR A 237 0.71 7.90 1.18
C TYR A 237 0.49 9.20 1.96
N VAL A 238 1.45 10.13 1.93
CA VAL A 238 1.32 11.46 2.52
C VAL A 238 0.76 12.43 1.49
N ARG A 239 -0.30 13.18 1.81
CA ARG A 239 -0.76 14.25 0.92
C ARG A 239 0.10 15.52 1.00
N PRO A 240 0.28 16.27 -0.11
CA PRO A 240 1.03 17.53 -0.11
C PRO A 240 0.53 18.58 0.90
N ASP A 241 -0.78 18.80 1.00
CA ASP A 241 -1.41 19.68 2.00
C ASP A 241 -1.37 19.11 3.44
N GLY A 242 -0.90 17.87 3.57
CA GLY A 242 -0.58 17.17 4.79
C GLY A 242 0.75 17.55 5.44
N VAL A 243 1.67 18.13 4.66
CA VAL A 243 3.04 18.39 5.07
C VAL A 243 3.12 19.70 5.85
N THR A 244 3.18 19.59 7.18
CA THR A 244 3.34 20.73 8.09
C THR A 244 4.79 20.87 8.55
N PRO A 245 5.19 22.02 9.14
CA PRO A 245 6.52 22.17 9.74
C PRO A 245 6.83 21.11 10.79
N GLU A 246 5.85 20.77 11.62
CA GLU A 246 5.99 19.77 12.69
C GLU A 246 6.23 18.37 12.11
N LEU A 247 5.58 18.02 10.98
CA LEU A 247 5.84 16.77 10.29
C LEU A 247 7.24 16.75 9.68
N ALA A 248 7.65 17.84 9.02
CA ALA A 248 8.98 17.94 8.42
C ALA A 248 10.10 17.87 9.48
N GLU A 249 9.90 18.50 10.64
CA GLU A 249 10.80 18.42 11.79
C GLU A 249 10.85 16.99 12.37
N ALA A 250 9.69 16.35 12.58
CA ALA A 250 9.65 14.97 13.07
C ALA A 250 10.38 13.99 12.12
N MET A 251 10.31 14.22 10.81
CA MET A 251 11.03 13.42 9.81
C MET A 251 12.55 13.58 9.85
N ALA A 252 13.09 14.60 10.54
CA ALA A 252 14.53 14.75 10.71
C ALA A 252 15.12 13.72 11.70
N HIS A 253 14.27 12.99 12.43
CA HIS A 253 14.72 11.97 13.38
C HIS A 253 15.48 10.83 12.67
N PRO A 254 16.63 10.34 13.17
CA PRO A 254 17.48 9.36 12.47
C PRO A 254 16.82 8.02 12.13
N LYS A 255 15.82 7.60 12.91
CA LYS A 255 15.03 6.39 12.64
C LYS A 255 13.94 6.60 11.58
N ILE A 256 13.58 7.84 11.26
CA ILE A 256 12.67 8.13 10.16
C ILE A 256 13.53 8.20 8.91
N VAL A 257 13.31 7.27 7.98
CA VAL A 257 14.13 7.25 6.76
C VAL A 257 13.88 8.55 5.96
N PRO A 258 14.90 9.12 5.30
CA PRO A 258 14.75 10.32 4.47
C PRO A 258 14.03 9.97 3.16
N TYR A 259 12.78 9.54 3.27
CA TYR A 259 11.93 9.06 2.20
C TYR A 259 10.50 9.49 2.49
N ILE A 260 9.82 9.95 1.45
CA ILE A 260 8.39 10.20 1.52
C ILE A 260 7.73 9.78 0.21
N ASP A 261 6.62 9.06 0.33
CA ASP A 261 5.68 8.90 -0.76
C ASP A 261 4.64 10.04 -0.70
N LEU A 262 4.76 10.97 -1.64
CA LEU A 262 3.97 12.19 -1.74
C LEU A 262 3.21 12.22 -3.07
N PRO A 263 2.10 11.48 -3.23
CA PRO A 263 1.30 11.50 -4.45
C PRO A 263 0.86 12.91 -4.81
N ILE A 264 1.27 13.44 -5.96
CA ILE A 264 0.83 14.76 -6.44
C ILE A 264 -0.38 14.66 -7.37
N GLU A 265 -0.56 13.50 -8.00
CA GLU A 265 -1.58 13.15 -8.98
C GLU A 265 -1.44 13.87 -10.32
N HIS A 266 -1.05 15.14 -10.34
CA HIS A 266 -0.83 15.90 -11.58
C HIS A 266 0.08 17.11 -11.33
N GLY A 267 0.62 17.73 -12.39
CA GLY A 267 1.41 18.97 -12.30
C GLY A 267 0.78 20.18 -13.01
N SER A 268 -0.53 20.15 -13.26
CA SER A 268 -1.30 21.26 -13.85
C SER A 268 -2.34 21.73 -12.83
N ASP A 269 -2.34 23.03 -12.51
CA ASP A 269 -3.33 23.60 -11.58
C ASP A 269 -4.77 23.42 -12.06
N LYS A 270 -4.99 23.41 -13.39
CA LYS A 270 -6.31 23.16 -13.98
C LYS A 270 -6.79 21.76 -13.61
N ILE A 271 -5.96 20.74 -13.84
CA ILE A 271 -6.31 19.34 -13.59
C ILE A 271 -6.36 19.05 -12.09
N LEU A 272 -5.42 19.56 -11.29
CA LEU A 272 -5.43 19.40 -9.83
C LEU A 272 -6.72 19.95 -9.20
N ARG A 273 -7.21 21.10 -9.69
CA ARG A 273 -8.50 21.65 -9.24
C ARG A 273 -9.66 20.72 -9.58
N LEU A 274 -9.72 20.18 -10.80
CA LEU A 274 -10.76 19.21 -11.20
C LEU A 274 -10.66 17.90 -10.40
N MET A 275 -9.45 17.50 -10.00
CA MET A 275 -9.19 16.33 -9.15
C MET A 275 -9.57 16.55 -7.68
N GLY A 276 -9.82 17.79 -7.24
CA GLY A 276 -9.99 18.13 -5.83
C GLY A 276 -8.69 17.97 -5.03
N ARG A 277 -7.56 18.36 -5.63
CA ARG A 277 -6.20 18.27 -5.07
C ARG A 277 -5.61 19.65 -4.77
N PRO A 278 -4.58 19.73 -3.91
CA PRO A 278 -3.79 20.94 -3.73
C PRO A 278 -3.14 21.38 -5.05
N GLY A 279 -2.92 22.68 -5.22
CA GLY A 279 -2.30 23.21 -6.43
C GLY A 279 -0.78 22.98 -6.45
N VAL A 280 -0.14 23.31 -7.57
CA VAL A 280 1.32 23.10 -7.72
C VAL A 280 2.13 23.93 -6.72
N GLN A 281 1.63 25.10 -6.30
CA GLN A 281 2.29 25.92 -5.26
C GLN A 281 2.25 25.26 -3.88
N ASP A 282 1.17 24.55 -3.53
CA ASP A 282 1.09 23.79 -2.28
C ASP A 282 2.12 22.67 -2.28
N ILE A 283 2.24 21.97 -3.40
CA ILE A 283 3.21 20.89 -3.60
C ILE A 283 4.65 21.44 -3.49
N ARG A 284 4.95 22.57 -4.14
CA ARG A 284 6.27 23.23 -4.03
C ARG A 284 6.61 23.55 -2.58
N ARG A 285 5.65 24.10 -1.82
CA ARG A 285 5.84 24.43 -0.40
C ARG A 285 6.13 23.18 0.42
N ALA A 286 5.35 22.11 0.23
CA ALA A 286 5.56 20.82 0.89
C ALA A 286 6.96 20.26 0.61
N VAL A 287 7.35 20.17 -0.67
CA VAL A 287 8.67 19.65 -1.08
C VAL A 287 9.81 20.51 -0.55
N SER A 288 9.67 21.84 -0.59
CA SER A 288 10.66 22.78 -0.05
C SER A 288 10.85 22.59 1.45
N LEU A 289 9.75 22.52 2.20
CA LEU A 289 9.77 22.33 3.65
C LEU A 289 10.42 21.00 4.05
N LEU A 290 10.10 19.92 3.35
CA LEU A 290 10.72 18.61 3.58
C LEU A 290 12.23 18.64 3.29
N ARG A 291 12.65 19.23 2.17
CA ARG A 291 14.08 19.32 1.81
C ARG A 291 14.89 20.18 2.77
N GLN A 292 14.27 21.20 3.37
CA GLN A 292 14.92 22.05 4.37
C GLN A 292 15.21 21.28 5.67
N ASN A 293 14.32 20.36 6.06
CA ASN A 293 14.41 19.65 7.34
C ASN A 293 15.02 18.24 7.22
N VAL A 294 14.95 17.61 6.04
CA VAL A 294 15.36 16.23 5.80
C VAL A 294 16.43 16.18 4.71
N PRO A 295 17.72 16.35 5.08
CA PRO A 295 18.83 16.21 4.13
C PRO A 295 18.82 14.84 3.43
N GLY A 296 18.99 14.84 2.11
CA GLY A 296 18.98 13.60 1.32
C GLY A 296 17.60 13.01 1.07
N LEU A 297 16.51 13.77 1.26
CA LEU A 297 15.14 13.34 1.03
C LEU A 297 14.95 12.69 -0.35
N HIS A 298 14.53 11.42 -0.33
CA HIS A 298 14.04 10.69 -1.48
C HIS A 298 12.53 10.89 -1.65
N LEU A 299 12.17 11.59 -2.71
CA LEU A 299 10.78 11.89 -3.06
C LEU A 299 10.24 10.86 -4.05
N ARG A 300 9.31 10.02 -3.58
CA ARG A 300 8.41 9.25 -4.43
C ARG A 300 7.11 10.02 -4.63
N THR A 301 6.55 9.94 -5.82
CA THR A 301 5.23 10.51 -6.11
C THR A 301 4.43 9.60 -7.04
N THR A 302 3.18 9.95 -7.25
CA THR A 302 2.24 9.27 -8.14
C THR A 302 1.56 10.30 -9.04
N VAL A 303 1.34 9.94 -10.30
CA VAL A 303 0.63 10.74 -11.32
C VAL A 303 -0.46 9.90 -11.96
N ILE A 304 -1.61 10.54 -12.21
CA ILE A 304 -2.72 9.99 -12.98
C ILE A 304 -2.81 10.78 -14.29
N ALA A 305 -2.54 10.13 -15.42
CA ALA A 305 -2.61 10.73 -16.76
C ALA A 305 -3.90 10.34 -17.49
N GLY A 306 -4.38 11.20 -18.39
CA GLY A 306 -5.64 11.01 -19.10
C GLY A 306 -6.87 11.38 -18.27
N PHE A 307 -6.73 12.24 -17.27
CA PHE A 307 -7.88 12.72 -16.48
C PHE A 307 -8.84 13.55 -17.35
N PRO A 308 -10.17 13.55 -17.11
CA PRO A 308 -11.10 14.33 -17.92
C PRO A 308 -10.72 15.83 -17.98
N GLY A 309 -10.62 16.36 -19.19
CA GLY A 309 -10.18 17.74 -19.46
C GLY A 309 -8.67 17.95 -19.61
N GLU A 310 -7.85 16.90 -19.49
CA GLU A 310 -6.39 16.96 -19.70
C GLU A 310 -6.02 17.19 -21.16
N THR A 311 -5.16 18.18 -21.40
CA THR A 311 -4.61 18.53 -22.72
C THR A 311 -3.12 18.17 -22.81
N GLU A 312 -2.54 18.33 -24.01
CA GLU A 312 -1.09 18.15 -24.20
C GLU A 312 -0.25 19.15 -23.40
N GLU A 313 -0.75 20.37 -23.17
CA GLU A 313 -0.05 21.35 -22.34
C GLU A 313 -0.04 20.90 -20.88
N ASP A 314 -1.17 20.42 -20.34
CA ASP A 314 -1.23 19.93 -18.96
C ASP A 314 -0.28 18.75 -18.72
N LEU A 315 -0.17 17.87 -19.71
CA LEU A 315 0.76 16.74 -19.66
C LEU A 315 2.21 17.22 -19.68
N LYS A 316 2.53 18.20 -20.52
CA LYS A 316 3.86 18.81 -20.58
C LYS A 316 4.20 19.49 -19.25
N GLU A 317 3.29 20.30 -18.70
CA GLU A 317 3.43 20.91 -17.36
C GLU A 317 3.71 19.85 -16.31
N THR A 318 3.03 18.71 -16.35
CA THR A 318 3.24 17.60 -15.40
C THR A 318 4.64 16.99 -15.51
N ILE A 319 5.11 16.72 -16.72
CA ILE A 319 6.45 16.18 -16.95
C ILE A 319 7.52 17.19 -16.51
N ASP A 320 7.33 18.47 -16.82
CA ASP A 320 8.25 19.53 -16.41
C ASP A 320 8.26 19.70 -14.88
N PHE A 321 7.09 19.62 -14.25
CA PHE A 321 6.93 19.75 -12.80
C PHE A 321 7.59 18.59 -12.04
N LEU A 322 7.52 17.35 -12.53
CA LEU A 322 8.25 16.21 -11.94
C LEU A 322 9.76 16.45 -11.89
N ARG A 323 10.33 17.10 -12.91
CA ARG A 323 11.75 17.47 -12.94
C ARG A 323 12.02 18.61 -11.97
N GLU A 324 11.16 19.61 -11.94
CA GLU A 324 11.26 20.80 -11.08
C GLU A 324 11.29 20.39 -9.59
N ILE A 325 10.34 19.56 -9.16
CA ILE A 325 10.30 19.08 -7.77
C ILE A 325 11.38 18.04 -7.49
N GLY A 326 12.21 17.66 -8.47
CA GLY A 326 13.25 16.64 -8.36
C GLY A 326 12.71 15.31 -7.82
N ALA A 327 11.64 14.80 -8.44
CA ALA A 327 11.10 13.50 -8.11
C ALA A 327 12.13 12.40 -8.42
N HIS A 328 12.25 11.41 -7.54
CA HIS A 328 13.19 10.30 -7.69
C HIS A 328 12.50 9.03 -8.18
N ARG A 329 11.25 8.83 -7.76
CA ARG A 329 10.39 7.72 -8.16
C ARG A 329 9.01 8.26 -8.50
N VAL A 330 8.45 7.79 -9.61
CA VAL A 330 7.13 8.23 -10.09
C VAL A 330 6.32 6.99 -10.44
N GLY A 331 5.31 6.70 -9.62
CA GLY A 331 4.23 5.81 -10.01
C GLY A 331 3.33 6.51 -11.02
N VAL A 332 2.93 5.83 -12.09
CA VAL A 332 2.09 6.43 -13.12
C VAL A 332 0.95 5.49 -13.45
N PHE A 333 -0.26 6.02 -13.43
CA PHE A 333 -1.48 5.31 -13.78
C PHE A 333 -2.21 6.07 -14.88
N ALA A 334 -2.82 5.34 -15.82
CA ALA A 334 -3.85 5.95 -16.65
C ALA A 334 -5.11 6.15 -15.79
N TYR A 335 -5.85 7.21 -16.03
CA TYR A 335 -7.11 7.48 -15.34
C TYR A 335 -8.08 6.32 -15.55
N SER A 336 -8.51 5.73 -14.43
CA SER A 336 -9.56 4.72 -14.38
C SER A 336 -10.88 5.42 -14.10
N ARG A 337 -11.81 5.39 -15.05
CA ARG A 337 -13.15 5.98 -14.86
C ARG A 337 -13.97 5.06 -13.97
N GLU A 338 -14.30 5.52 -12.78
CA GLU A 338 -14.92 4.72 -11.71
C GLU A 338 -16.35 5.18 -11.42
N GLU A 339 -17.35 4.28 -11.50
CA GLU A 339 -18.74 4.62 -11.18
C GLU A 339 -18.89 5.10 -9.74
N GLY A 340 -19.76 6.10 -9.53
CA GLY A 340 -19.99 6.69 -8.21
C GLY A 340 -18.96 7.74 -7.78
N THR A 341 -17.91 7.97 -8.58
CA THR A 341 -16.97 9.07 -8.33
C THR A 341 -17.43 10.37 -9.02
N PRO A 342 -17.16 11.56 -8.46
CA PRO A 342 -17.50 12.82 -9.13
C PRO A 342 -16.87 12.98 -10.52
N ALA A 343 -15.65 12.47 -10.72
CA ALA A 343 -14.94 12.53 -12.01
C ALA A 343 -15.60 11.66 -13.10
N TYR A 344 -16.42 10.68 -12.72
CA TYR A 344 -17.21 9.88 -13.67
C TYR A 344 -18.15 10.75 -14.53
N LEU A 345 -18.66 11.85 -13.95
CA LEU A 345 -19.66 12.72 -14.57
C LEU A 345 -19.06 13.86 -15.39
N LEU A 346 -17.73 13.98 -15.45
CA LEU A 346 -17.07 15.04 -16.21
C LEU A 346 -17.22 14.79 -17.73
N PRO A 347 -17.56 15.83 -18.54
CA PRO A 347 -17.90 15.66 -19.95
C PRO A 347 -16.69 15.43 -20.87
N ASP A 348 -15.54 16.03 -20.57
CA ASP A 348 -14.34 16.04 -21.41
C ASP A 348 -13.47 14.78 -21.22
N VAL A 349 -14.08 13.60 -21.39
CA VAL A 349 -13.42 12.32 -21.17
C VAL A 349 -12.32 12.10 -22.21
N VAL A 350 -11.09 11.88 -21.75
CA VAL A 350 -9.97 11.49 -22.60
C VAL A 350 -10.17 10.02 -23.03
N PRO A 351 -10.04 9.68 -24.33
CA PRO A 351 -10.10 8.30 -24.79
C PRO A 351 -9.08 7.41 -24.07
N GLU A 352 -9.47 6.17 -23.72
CA GLU A 352 -8.63 5.27 -22.92
C GLU A 352 -7.23 5.05 -23.53
N GLU A 353 -7.15 4.84 -24.83
CA GLU A 353 -5.88 4.65 -25.54
C GLU A 353 -4.99 5.90 -25.50
N LEU A 354 -5.59 7.11 -25.56
CA LEU A 354 -4.86 8.35 -25.38
C LEU A 354 -4.39 8.50 -23.93
N GLY A 355 -5.23 8.16 -22.94
CA GLY A 355 -4.84 8.16 -21.53
C GLY A 355 -3.66 7.22 -21.23
N LYS A 356 -3.66 6.01 -21.83
CA LYS A 356 -2.54 5.06 -21.74
C LYS A 356 -1.28 5.60 -22.42
N GLU A 357 -1.39 6.21 -23.59
CA GLU A 357 -0.28 6.83 -24.32
C GLU A 357 0.37 7.96 -23.50
N ARG A 358 -0.45 8.79 -22.85
CA ARG A 358 0.02 9.87 -21.97
C ARG A 358 0.65 9.33 -20.69
N ALA A 359 0.04 8.33 -20.06
CA ALA A 359 0.63 7.63 -18.91
C ALA A 359 2.01 7.06 -19.28
N GLU A 360 2.16 6.48 -20.47
CA GLU A 360 3.43 5.97 -20.96
C GLU A 360 4.49 7.07 -21.13
N ARG A 361 4.11 8.24 -21.63
CA ARG A 361 5.02 9.40 -21.75
C ARG A 361 5.50 9.89 -20.38
N VAL A 362 4.61 10.02 -19.41
CA VAL A 362 4.98 10.39 -18.03
C VAL A 362 5.86 9.31 -17.40
N ARG A 363 5.54 8.03 -17.62
CA ARG A 363 6.32 6.89 -17.12
C ARG A 363 7.74 6.90 -17.66
N ARG A 364 7.94 7.17 -18.95
CA ARG A 364 9.28 7.33 -19.54
C ARG A 364 10.07 8.48 -18.91
N ALA A 365 9.41 9.61 -18.65
CA ALA A 365 10.04 10.74 -17.96
C ALA A 365 10.43 10.37 -16.52
N GLY A 366 9.55 9.70 -15.76
CA GLY A 366 9.82 9.20 -14.42
C GLY A 366 10.97 8.18 -14.38
N LEU A 367 11.03 7.25 -15.34
CA LEU A 367 12.13 6.28 -15.47
C LEU A 367 13.46 6.97 -15.79
N ALA A 368 13.46 8.04 -16.58
CA ALA A 368 14.67 8.82 -16.84
C ALA A 368 15.19 9.50 -15.57
N LEU A 369 14.30 10.05 -14.74
CA LEU A 369 14.63 10.62 -13.43
C LEU A 369 15.21 9.54 -12.49
N ALA A 370 14.52 8.40 -12.37
CA ALA A 370 14.97 7.28 -11.53
C ALA A 370 16.34 6.75 -11.98
N LYS A 371 16.55 6.57 -13.29
CA LYS A 371 17.84 6.13 -13.85
C LYS A 371 18.97 7.11 -13.54
N LYS A 372 18.71 8.42 -13.64
CA LYS A 372 19.70 9.44 -13.29
C LYS A 372 20.05 9.32 -11.80
N HIS A 373 19.05 9.29 -10.93
CA HIS A 373 19.27 9.18 -9.49
C HIS A 373 20.06 7.93 -9.12
N SER A 374 19.67 6.75 -9.61
CA SER A 374 20.38 5.49 -9.30
C SER A 374 21.86 5.54 -9.75
N ARG A 375 22.17 6.24 -10.85
CA ARG A 375 23.55 6.46 -11.31
C ARG A 375 24.32 7.43 -10.41
N ASP A 376 23.68 8.50 -9.96
CA ASP A 376 24.28 9.48 -9.06
C ASP A 376 24.64 8.86 -7.69
N MET A 377 24.03 7.73 -7.34
CA MET A 377 24.36 6.95 -6.14
C MET A 377 25.64 6.12 -6.27
N ILE A 378 26.16 5.88 -7.49
CA ILE A 378 27.37 5.06 -7.67
C ILE A 378 28.57 5.75 -6.98
N GLY A 379 29.30 4.97 -6.17
CA GLY A 379 30.43 5.43 -5.38
C GLY A 379 30.06 5.88 -3.96
N SER A 380 28.77 6.14 -3.68
CA SER A 380 28.29 6.43 -2.33
C SER A 380 28.29 5.18 -1.44
N THR A 381 28.39 5.36 -0.13
CA THR A 381 28.18 4.30 0.86
C THR A 381 26.83 4.51 1.52
N ILE A 382 25.97 3.50 1.48
CA ILE A 382 24.61 3.56 2.02
C ILE A 382 24.39 2.45 3.04
N PRO A 383 23.56 2.69 4.08
CA PRO A 383 23.07 1.59 4.90
C PRO A 383 22.06 0.76 4.11
N VAL A 384 22.11 -0.56 4.24
CA VAL A 384 21.23 -1.51 3.56
C VAL A 384 20.69 -2.50 4.56
N LEU A 385 19.37 -2.53 4.73
CA LEU A 385 18.68 -3.55 5.52
C LEU A 385 18.60 -4.84 4.69
N LEU A 386 19.31 -5.88 5.11
CA LEU A 386 19.34 -7.17 4.42
C LEU A 386 18.04 -7.95 4.71
N THR A 387 17.38 -8.41 3.66
CA THR A 387 16.15 -9.21 3.77
C THR A 387 16.39 -10.70 3.62
N GLY A 388 17.48 -11.10 2.97
CA GLY A 388 17.83 -12.51 2.79
C GLY A 388 18.81 -12.76 1.64
N PRO A 389 19.20 -14.02 1.41
CA PRO A 389 20.05 -14.39 0.30
C PRO A 389 19.37 -14.09 -1.06
N SER A 390 20.16 -13.64 -2.03
CA SER A 390 19.69 -13.49 -3.41
C SER A 390 19.69 -14.83 -4.14
N THR A 391 18.83 -14.98 -5.14
CA THR A 391 18.98 -16.03 -6.16
C THR A 391 20.26 -15.86 -6.97
N ARG A 392 20.84 -14.66 -7.00
CA ARG A 392 22.15 -14.40 -7.60
C ARG A 392 23.26 -14.84 -6.65
N LYS A 393 24.03 -15.85 -7.06
CA LYS A 393 25.14 -16.42 -6.28
C LYS A 393 26.09 -15.33 -5.75
N GLY A 394 26.36 -15.35 -4.45
CA GLY A 394 27.28 -14.43 -3.77
C GLY A 394 26.69 -13.05 -3.43
N TYR A 395 25.39 -12.83 -3.65
CA TYR A 395 24.70 -11.61 -3.27
C TYR A 395 23.64 -11.88 -2.20
N TRP A 396 23.45 -10.88 -1.35
CA TRP A 396 22.26 -10.72 -0.52
C TRP A 396 21.34 -9.68 -1.15
N VAL A 397 20.04 -9.81 -0.90
CA VAL A 397 19.05 -8.79 -1.23
C VAL A 397 18.78 -7.98 0.02
N GLY A 398 18.71 -6.66 -0.15
CA GLY A 398 18.26 -5.74 0.87
C GLY A 398 17.67 -4.48 0.26
N ARG A 399 17.38 -3.50 1.12
CA ARG A 399 16.85 -2.19 0.73
C ARG A 399 17.59 -1.08 1.44
N GLY A 400 17.91 -0.01 0.73
CA GLY A 400 18.41 1.23 1.34
C GLY A 400 17.26 2.10 1.87
N PRO A 401 17.56 3.19 2.60
CA PRO A 401 16.55 4.13 3.10
C PRO A 401 15.66 4.73 2.01
N HIS A 402 16.14 4.77 0.77
CA HIS A 402 15.45 5.30 -0.40
C HIS A 402 14.59 4.26 -1.17
N GLN A 403 14.50 3.02 -0.68
CA GLN A 403 13.78 1.92 -1.34
C GLN A 403 12.66 1.37 -0.43
N ALA A 404 11.41 1.71 -0.74
CA ALA A 404 10.27 1.10 -0.07
C ALA A 404 10.11 -0.38 -0.46
N PRO A 405 9.53 -1.22 0.41
CA PRO A 405 9.25 -2.61 0.09
C PRO A 405 8.28 -2.71 -1.09
N GLU A 406 8.50 -3.70 -1.96
CA GLU A 406 7.62 -4.14 -3.06
C GLU A 406 7.38 -3.13 -4.21
N VAL A 407 7.42 -1.83 -3.95
CA VAL A 407 7.06 -0.77 -4.91
C VAL A 407 8.26 -0.07 -5.54
N ASP A 408 9.44 -0.13 -4.90
CA ASP A 408 10.68 0.44 -5.40
C ASP A 408 11.66 -0.67 -5.85
N GLY A 409 12.90 -0.28 -6.17
CA GLY A 409 13.95 -1.24 -6.50
C GLY A 409 14.59 -1.90 -5.28
N LYS A 410 15.48 -2.85 -5.53
CA LYS A 410 16.25 -3.58 -4.50
C LYS A 410 17.72 -3.18 -4.56
N THR A 411 18.43 -3.46 -3.48
CA THR A 411 19.89 -3.38 -3.45
C THR A 411 20.47 -4.79 -3.33
N TYR A 412 21.32 -5.16 -4.28
CA TYR A 412 22.04 -6.43 -4.27
C TYR A 412 23.42 -6.20 -3.68
N VAL A 413 23.70 -6.79 -2.52
CA VAL A 413 24.94 -6.57 -1.76
C VAL A 413 25.84 -7.80 -1.86
N LYS A 414 27.07 -7.62 -2.34
CA LYS A 414 28.15 -8.60 -2.15
C LYS A 414 28.65 -8.49 -0.71
N VAL A 415 28.54 -9.58 0.04
CA VAL A 415 28.89 -9.62 1.47
C VAL A 415 30.24 -10.27 1.74
N GLY A 416 30.95 -10.73 0.71
CA GLY A 416 32.28 -11.37 0.85
C GLY A 416 32.22 -12.58 1.79
N ASP A 417 33.15 -12.61 2.75
CA ASP A 417 33.23 -13.67 3.78
C ASP A 417 32.33 -13.40 5.01
N MET A 418 31.53 -12.31 5.00
CA MET A 418 30.57 -12.07 6.07
C MET A 418 29.50 -13.16 6.07
N ASN A 419 29.03 -13.51 7.27
CA ASN A 419 27.86 -14.37 7.48
C ASN A 419 26.70 -13.53 8.01
N PRO A 420 26.01 -12.74 7.15
CA PRO A 420 24.95 -11.85 7.60
C PRO A 420 23.66 -12.61 7.90
N ALA A 421 22.75 -11.94 8.61
CA ALA A 421 21.41 -12.43 8.88
C ALA A 421 20.34 -11.46 8.34
N PRO A 422 19.13 -11.94 8.00
CA PRO A 422 17.99 -11.05 7.75
C PRO A 422 17.78 -10.09 8.93
N GLY A 423 17.52 -8.82 8.63
CA GLY A 423 17.37 -7.77 9.64
C GLY A 423 18.65 -7.04 10.01
N GLN A 424 19.81 -7.53 9.57
CA GLN A 424 21.05 -6.80 9.72
C GLN A 424 21.12 -5.61 8.76
N ILE A 425 21.51 -4.45 9.28
CA ILE A 425 21.87 -3.28 8.46
C ILE A 425 23.38 -3.30 8.24
N VAL A 426 23.80 -3.23 6.98
CA VAL A 426 25.21 -3.14 6.58
C VAL A 426 25.46 -1.86 5.80
N ASN A 427 26.61 -1.22 6.01
CA ASN A 427 27.04 -0.12 5.15
C ASN A 427 27.70 -0.72 3.92
N ALA A 428 27.16 -0.44 2.74
CA ALA A 428 27.66 -0.98 1.48
C ALA A 428 27.93 0.15 0.49
N LYS A 429 29.08 0.09 -0.18
CA LYS A 429 29.45 1.01 -1.25
C LYS A 429 28.74 0.60 -2.53
N VAL A 430 27.96 1.51 -3.12
CA VAL A 430 27.29 1.28 -4.41
C VAL A 430 28.34 1.25 -5.51
N THR A 431 28.42 0.13 -6.21
CA THR A 431 29.40 -0.11 -7.28
C THR A 431 28.81 0.03 -8.67
N ASP A 432 27.51 -0.22 -8.81
CA ASP A 432 26.79 -0.14 -10.08
C ASP A 432 25.29 0.07 -9.83
N ALA A 433 24.55 0.45 -10.87
CA ALA A 433 23.13 0.71 -10.80
C ALA A 433 22.40 0.35 -12.10
N ALA A 434 21.27 -0.33 -11.95
CA ALA A 434 20.24 -0.41 -12.99
C ALA A 434 19.35 0.84 -12.94
N VAL A 435 18.21 0.81 -13.64
CA VAL A 435 17.25 1.93 -13.59
C VAL A 435 16.70 2.11 -12.17
N LEU A 436 16.28 1.00 -11.55
CA LEU A 436 15.63 1.00 -10.24
C LEU A 436 16.46 0.32 -9.14
N ASP A 437 17.29 -0.65 -9.51
CA ASP A 437 18.09 -1.46 -8.59
C ASP A 437 19.52 -0.94 -8.44
N LEU A 438 20.11 -1.20 -7.27
CA LEU A 438 21.51 -0.91 -6.98
C LEU A 438 22.31 -2.20 -6.78
N PHE A 439 23.60 -2.16 -7.11
CA PHE A 439 24.57 -3.19 -6.77
C PHE A 439 25.64 -2.58 -5.87
N ALA A 440 25.91 -3.23 -4.75
CA ALA A 440 26.83 -2.73 -3.75
C ALA A 440 27.74 -3.83 -3.19
N SER A 441 28.80 -3.43 -2.52
CA SER A 441 29.69 -4.31 -1.76
C SER A 441 29.97 -3.71 -0.39
N VAL A 442 29.99 -4.54 0.65
CA VAL A 442 30.45 -4.12 1.99
C VAL A 442 31.93 -3.78 1.95
#